data_AF-T0TML1-F1
#
_entry.id   AF-T0TML1-F1
#
_cell.length_a   1.000
_cell.length_b   1.000
_cell.length_c   1.000
_cell.angle_alpha   90.00
_cell.angle_beta   90.00
_cell.angle_gamma   90.00
#
_symmetry.space_group_name_H-M   'P 1'
#
loop_
_entity.id
_entity.type
_entity.pdbx_description
1 polymer ?
#
loop_
_entity_poly.entity_id
_entity_poly.type
_entity_poly.pdbx_seq_one_letter_code
_entity_poly.pdbx_strand_id
1 'polypeptide(L)'
;MESQALKVTAGAMQTDMVQGGKRKGKDDIYVELMMAREELERFTAEAIKQKLDFRRQIAEVGDIDARSLLQMVYIDQLDIWQICDRMGFSKATYYVKLRQAEKYLD
;
A
#
# COMPACT_ATOMS: atom_id res chain seq x y z
N MET A 1 68.24 -0.95 6.03
CA MET A 1 67.20 -0.59 7.01
C MET A 1 66.36 0.49 6.35
N GLU A 2 65.30 0.09 5.65
CA GLU A 2 63.90 0.11 6.14
C GLU A 2 63.33 1.55 6.08
N SER A 3 62.17 1.85 5.52
CA SER A 3 61.08 1.00 5.05
C SER A 3 60.25 1.77 4.00
N GLN A 4 59.54 0.99 3.20
CA GLN A 4 58.82 1.37 2.00
C GLN A 4 57.54 2.16 2.28
N ALA A 5 57.15 2.95 1.28
CA ALA A 5 55.90 3.69 1.21
C ALA A 5 54.69 2.85 1.66
N LEU A 6 53.87 3.41 2.55
CA LEU A 6 52.53 2.92 2.84
C LEU A 6 51.70 2.92 1.56
N LYS A 7 51.65 1.77 0.88
CA LYS A 7 50.53 1.44 0.01
C LYS A 7 49.32 1.30 0.91
N VAL A 8 48.41 2.27 0.86
CA VAL A 8 47.05 2.10 1.38
C VAL A 8 46.38 1.08 0.46
N THR A 9 46.60 -0.19 0.74
CA THR A 9 45.83 -1.28 0.16
C THR A 9 44.40 -1.09 0.65
N ALA A 10 43.49 -0.74 -0.25
CA ALA A 10 42.06 -0.82 -0.01
C ALA A 10 41.79 -2.20 0.60
N GLY A 11 41.38 -2.21 1.87
CA GLY A 11 41.17 -3.43 2.64
C GLY A 11 40.25 -4.36 1.85
N ALA A 12 40.73 -5.58 1.60
CA ALA A 12 39.99 -6.59 0.89
C ALA A 12 38.58 -6.71 1.49
N MET A 13 37.56 -6.54 0.64
CA MET A 13 36.16 -6.78 1.00
C MET A 13 36.06 -8.15 1.67
N GLN A 14 35.87 -8.16 2.99
CA GLN A 14 35.70 -9.38 3.75
C GLN A 14 34.35 -9.99 3.35
N THR A 15 34.43 -11.04 2.54
CA THR A 15 33.32 -11.88 2.11
C THR A 15 33.03 -12.89 3.22
N ASP A 16 32.10 -12.57 4.11
CA ASP A 16 31.56 -13.53 5.06
C ASP A 16 30.74 -14.58 4.31
N MET A 17 31.11 -15.85 4.47
CA MET A 17 30.48 -16.97 3.77
C MET A 17 29.16 -17.35 4.46
N VAL A 18 28.05 -17.36 3.71
CA VAL A 18 26.85 -18.11 4.08
C VAL A 18 26.78 -19.35 3.18
N GLN A 19 26.93 -20.53 3.77
CA GLN A 19 26.86 -21.82 3.07
C GLN A 19 25.48 -21.98 2.42
N GLY A 20 25.43 -22.04 1.07
CA GLY A 20 24.25 -22.46 0.30
C GLY A 20 23.63 -21.43 -0.65
N GLY A 21 24.01 -20.15 -0.59
CA GLY A 21 23.49 -19.09 -1.47
C GLY A 21 24.53 -18.56 -2.47
N LYS A 22 24.11 -18.16 -3.68
CA LYS A 22 24.98 -17.43 -4.62
C LYS A 22 25.58 -16.20 -3.92
N ARG A 23 26.92 -16.03 -4.02
CA ARG A 23 27.66 -14.91 -3.42
C ARG A 23 27.18 -13.59 -4.04
N LYS A 24 26.61 -12.68 -3.23
CA LYS A 24 26.36 -11.27 -3.59
C LYS A 24 27.37 -10.39 -2.86
N GLY A 25 27.97 -9.42 -3.54
CA GLY A 25 28.83 -8.42 -2.90
C GLY A 25 28.03 -7.53 -1.95
N LYS A 26 28.68 -6.92 -0.96
CA LYS A 26 28.01 -5.95 -0.06
C LYS A 26 27.34 -4.83 -0.85
N ASP A 27 27.99 -4.36 -1.91
CA ASP A 27 27.48 -3.32 -2.80
C ASP A 27 26.23 -3.78 -3.58
N ASP A 28 26.19 -5.05 -4.01
CA ASP A 28 25.02 -5.63 -4.68
C ASP A 28 23.80 -5.65 -3.74
N ILE A 29 24.02 -5.98 -2.46
CA ILE A 29 22.97 -5.96 -1.43
C ILE A 29 22.47 -4.53 -1.21
N TYR A 30 23.37 -3.53 -1.17
CA TYR A 30 22.98 -2.13 -1.04
C TYR A 30 22.15 -1.67 -2.25
N VAL A 31 22.56 -2.01 -3.47
CA VAL A 31 21.80 -1.67 -4.69
C VAL A 31 20.42 -2.30 -4.66
N GLU A 32 20.30 -3.58 -4.30
CA GLU A 32 19.01 -4.26 -4.19
C GLU A 32 18.10 -3.63 -3.14
N LEU A 33 18.65 -3.24 -1.98
CA LEU A 33 17.87 -2.57 -0.93
C LEU A 33 17.39 -1.18 -1.38
N MET A 34 18.23 -0.43 -2.08
CA MET A 34 17.86 0.89 -2.64
C MET A 34 16.71 0.74 -3.65
N MET A 35 16.82 -0.22 -4.57
CA MET A 35 15.78 -0.52 -5.56
C MET A 35 14.47 -0.95 -4.89
N ALA A 36 14.53 -1.82 -3.89
CA ALA A 36 13.35 -2.27 -3.15
C ALA A 36 12.66 -1.11 -2.40
N ARG A 37 13.43 -0.17 -1.85
CA ARG A 37 12.88 1.04 -1.22
C ARG A 37 12.16 1.92 -2.24
N GLU A 38 12.78 2.18 -3.40
CA GLU A 38 12.16 2.99 -4.46
C GLU A 38 10.88 2.35 -5.01
N GLU A 39 10.85 1.03 -5.12
CA GLU A 39 9.64 0.30 -5.50
C GLU A 39 8.54 0.44 -4.44
N LEU A 40 8.88 0.30 -3.16
CA LEU A 40 7.93 0.49 -2.06
C LEU A 40 7.38 1.92 -2.00
N GLU A 41 8.22 2.93 -2.22
CA GLU A 41 7.82 4.34 -2.27
C GLU A 41 6.81 4.57 -3.41
N ARG A 42 7.09 4.06 -4.62
CA ARG A 42 6.17 4.16 -5.76
C ARG A 42 4.85 3.47 -5.50
N PHE A 43 4.89 2.23 -5.01
CA PHE A 43 3.69 1.45 -4.70
C PHE A 43 2.84 2.13 -3.64
N THR A 44 3.46 2.69 -2.61
CA THR A 44 2.76 3.42 -1.55
C THR A 44 2.11 4.69 -2.09
N ALA A 45 2.81 5.45 -2.93
CA ALA A 45 2.25 6.65 -3.55
C ALA A 45 1.05 6.34 -4.45
N GLU A 46 1.12 5.25 -5.22
CA GLU A 46 0.01 4.80 -6.06
C GLU A 46 -1.19 4.34 -5.23
N ALA A 47 -0.96 3.55 -4.18
CA ALA A 47 -2.02 3.11 -3.28
C ALA A 47 -2.73 4.29 -2.58
N ILE A 48 -1.99 5.31 -2.15
CA ILE A 48 -2.56 6.53 -1.57
C ILE A 48 -3.40 7.26 -2.62
N LYS A 49 -2.89 7.40 -3.85
CA LYS A 49 -3.61 8.05 -4.94
C LYS A 49 -4.93 7.34 -5.23
N GLN A 50 -4.92 6.01 -5.42
CA GLN A 50 -6.12 5.20 -5.67
C GLN A 50 -7.15 5.36 -4.53
N LYS A 51 -6.70 5.38 -3.27
CA LYS A 51 -7.57 5.62 -2.11
C LYS A 51 -8.23 7.01 -2.15
N LEU A 52 -7.49 8.04 -2.55
CA LEU A 52 -8.01 9.40 -2.65
C LEU A 52 -8.99 9.54 -3.83
N ASP A 53 -8.65 8.98 -4.98
CA ASP A 53 -9.50 8.97 -6.16
C ASP A 53 -10.83 8.26 -5.87
N PHE A 54 -10.78 7.11 -5.19
CA PHE A 54 -11.98 6.38 -4.79
C PHE A 54 -12.85 7.17 -3.78
N ARG A 55 -12.24 7.85 -2.81
CA ARG A 55 -12.96 8.77 -1.90
C ARG A 55 -13.65 9.91 -2.67
N ARG A 56 -12.99 10.44 -3.70
CA ARG A 56 -13.55 11.49 -4.55
C ARG A 56 -14.74 10.96 -5.37
N GLN A 57 -14.62 9.77 -5.97
CA GLN A 57 -15.72 9.13 -6.70
C GLN A 57 -16.96 9.01 -5.82
N ILE A 58 -16.83 8.51 -4.59
CA ILE A 58 -17.94 8.46 -3.62
C ILE A 58 -18.50 9.86 -3.35
N ALA A 59 -17.66 10.87 -3.11
CA ALA A 59 -18.12 12.22 -2.82
C ALA A 59 -18.92 12.87 -3.97
N GLU A 60 -18.65 12.47 -5.22
CA GLU A 60 -19.31 12.95 -6.43
C GLU A 60 -20.67 12.27 -6.71
N VAL A 61 -21.00 11.15 -6.04
CA VAL A 61 -22.27 10.45 -6.21
C VAL A 61 -23.45 11.37 -5.86
N GLY A 62 -24.30 11.72 -6.82
CA GLY A 62 -25.38 12.71 -6.63
C GLY A 62 -26.47 12.30 -5.61
N ASP A 63 -26.79 11.01 -5.54
CA ASP A 63 -27.76 10.47 -4.58
C ASP A 63 -27.17 10.46 -3.15
N ILE A 64 -27.82 11.19 -2.24
CA ILE A 64 -27.34 11.39 -0.87
C ILE A 64 -27.37 10.10 -0.05
N ASP A 65 -28.40 9.27 -0.24
CA ASP A 65 -28.55 8.01 0.50
C ASP A 65 -27.53 6.99 0.00
N ALA A 66 -27.35 6.91 -1.33
CA ALA A 66 -26.33 6.06 -1.94
C ALA A 66 -24.92 6.50 -1.50
N ARG A 67 -24.62 7.80 -1.57
CA ARG A 67 -23.33 8.36 -1.11
C ARG A 67 -23.06 8.03 0.35
N SER A 68 -24.04 8.26 1.23
CA SER A 68 -23.90 8.00 2.66
C SER A 68 -23.69 6.50 2.94
N LEU A 69 -24.39 5.64 2.21
CA LEU A 69 -24.20 4.19 2.29
C LEU A 69 -22.78 3.78 1.86
N LEU A 70 -22.31 4.25 0.70
CA LEU A 70 -20.97 3.95 0.20
C LEU A 70 -19.85 4.46 1.12
N GLN A 71 -20.03 5.67 1.67
CA GLN A 71 -19.11 6.24 2.66
C GLN A 71 -19.01 5.33 3.89
N MET A 72 -20.15 4.92 4.45
CA MET A 72 -20.17 4.05 5.63
C MET A 72 -19.57 2.67 5.36
N VAL A 73 -19.81 2.11 4.17
CA VAL A 73 -19.32 0.77 3.80
C VAL A 73 -17.81 0.77 3.51
N TYR A 74 -17.34 1.67 2.65
CA TYR A 74 -15.96 1.56 2.14
C TYR A 74 -14.97 2.52 2.79
N ILE A 75 -15.43 3.64 3.32
CA ILE A 75 -14.54 4.64 3.91
C ILE A 75 -14.49 4.52 5.42
N ASP A 76 -15.67 4.47 6.06
CA ASP A 76 -15.78 4.36 7.52
C ASP A 76 -15.73 2.88 7.98
N GLN A 77 -15.99 1.94 7.06
CA GLN A 77 -15.93 0.49 7.28
C GLN A 77 -16.78 0.03 8.47
N LEU A 78 -18.01 0.54 8.56
CA LEU A 78 -18.95 0.18 9.62
C LEU A 78 -19.50 -1.23 9.43
N ASP A 79 -19.87 -1.87 10.54
CA ASP A 79 -20.57 -3.15 10.50
C ASP A 79 -21.98 -2.99 9.90
N ILE A 80 -22.46 -4.04 9.22
CA ILE A 80 -23.76 -4.04 8.53
C ILE A 80 -24.90 -3.67 9.49
N TRP A 81 -24.87 -4.14 10.74
CA TRP A 81 -25.91 -3.83 11.72
C TRP A 81 -25.90 -2.35 12.09
N GLN A 82 -24.71 -1.75 12.27
CA GLN A 82 -24.59 -0.31 12.54
C GLN A 82 -25.12 0.52 11.37
N ILE A 83 -24.89 0.09 10.13
CA ILE A 83 -25.41 0.75 8.93
C ILE A 83 -26.94 0.63 8.88
N CYS A 84 -27.47 -0.58 9.10
CA CYS A 84 -28.91 -0.83 9.11
C CYS A 84 -29.62 0.04 10.17
N ASP A 85 -29.05 0.12 11.37
CA ASP A 85 -29.59 0.94 12.47
C ASP A 85 -29.56 2.43 12.11
N ARG A 86 -28.47 2.93 11.51
CA ARG A 86 -28.35 4.34 11.10
C ARG A 86 -29.28 4.72 9.95
N MET A 87 -29.44 3.83 8.98
CA MET A 87 -30.23 4.09 7.77
C MET A 87 -31.71 3.69 7.90
N GLY A 88 -32.09 3.05 9.00
CA GLY A 88 -33.47 2.64 9.27
C GLY A 88 -34.00 1.57 8.32
N PHE A 89 -33.15 0.65 7.84
CA PHE A 89 -33.57 -0.44 6.96
C PHE A 89 -33.10 -1.81 7.42
N SER A 90 -33.77 -2.86 6.92
CA SER A 90 -33.40 -4.25 7.24
C SER A 90 -32.10 -4.67 6.56
N LYS A 91 -31.46 -5.73 7.08
CA LYS A 91 -30.31 -6.36 6.42
C LYS A 91 -30.62 -6.86 5.00
N ALA A 92 -31.85 -7.29 4.71
CA ALA A 92 -32.22 -7.67 3.35
C ALA A 92 -32.22 -6.45 2.41
N THR A 93 -32.79 -5.34 2.88
CA THR A 93 -32.82 -4.06 2.15
C THR A 93 -31.42 -3.49 1.95
N TYR A 94 -30.52 -3.65 2.94
CA TYR A 94 -29.12 -3.24 2.85
C TYR A 94 -28.45 -3.75 1.57
N TYR A 95 -28.50 -5.06 1.31
CA TYR A 95 -27.82 -5.63 0.14
C TYR A 95 -28.40 -5.14 -1.18
N VAL A 96 -29.71 -4.89 -1.25
CA VAL A 96 -30.36 -4.34 -2.44
C VAL A 96 -29.90 -2.89 -2.67
N LYS A 97 -29.91 -2.07 -1.61
CA LYS A 97 -29.48 -0.67 -1.68
C LYS A 97 -27.99 -0.55 -1.96
N LEU A 98 -27.15 -1.39 -1.37
CA LEU A 98 -25.72 -1.41 -1.65
C LEU A 98 -25.46 -1.73 -3.12
N ARG A 99 -26.08 -2.78 -3.66
CA ARG A 99 -25.96 -3.11 -5.09
C ARG A 99 -26.45 -1.98 -6.01
N GLN A 100 -27.46 -1.22 -5.60
CA GLN A 100 -27.92 -0.05 -6.36
C GLN A 100 -26.92 1.10 -6.27
N ALA A 101 -26.35 1.33 -5.09
CA ALA A 101 -25.37 2.38 -4.85
C ALA A 101 -24.03 2.09 -5.57
N GLU A 102 -23.58 0.84 -5.59
CA GLU A 102 -22.36 0.41 -6.29
C GLU A 102 -22.38 0.74 -7.79
N LYS A 103 -23.57 0.84 -8.41
CA LYS A 103 -23.70 1.25 -9.83
C LYS A 103 -23.25 2.69 -10.11
N TYR A 104 -23.07 3.52 -9.08
CA TYR A 104 -22.50 4.86 -9.23
C TYR A 104 -20.96 4.86 -9.24
N LEU A 105 -20.34 3.70 -8.99
CA LEU A 105 -18.88 3.53 -8.97
C LEU A 105 -18.35 2.84 -10.24
N ASP A 106 -19.25 2.40 -11.13
CA ASP A 106 -18.94 1.91 -12.48
C ASP A 106 -18.72 3.07 -13.46
#